data_AF-C0K4J8-F1
#
_entry.id   AF-C0K4J8-F1
#
_cell.length_a   1.000
_cell.length_b   1.000
_cell.length_c   1.000
_cell.angle_alpha   90.00
_cell.angle_beta   90.00
_cell.angle_gamma   90.00
#
_symmetry.space_group_name_H-M   'P 1'
#
loop_
_entity.id
_entity.type
_entity.pdbx_description
1 polymer ?
#
loop_
_entity_poly.entity_id
_entity_poly.type
_entity_poly.pdbx_seq_one_letter_code
_entity_poly.pdbx_strand_id
1 'polypeptide(L)'
;WLITVPLLMLEFYFVLSAVNKADSGIFWRLMIGTLVMLVGGYLGEAGYINTTLGFIIGMAGWVYILYEVFSGEAGKRAAKSGNKALVKRG
;
A
#
# COMPACT_ATOMS: atom_id res chain seq x y z
N TRP A 1 8.79 -14.00 0.96
CA TRP A 1 7.73 -13.14 0.39
C TRP A 1 6.43 -13.22 1.19
N LEU A 2 5.81 -14.40 1.31
CA LEU A 2 4.48 -14.55 1.91
C LEU A 2 4.36 -14.04 3.35
N ILE A 3 5.43 -14.11 4.14
CA ILE A 3 5.44 -13.70 5.56
C ILE A 3 6.16 -12.36 5.75
N THR A 4 7.28 -12.16 5.06
CA THR A 4 8.12 -10.97 5.21
C THR A 4 7.47 -9.70 4.65
N VAL A 5 6.67 -9.81 3.59
CA VAL A 5 5.98 -8.66 2.99
C VAL A 5 4.81 -8.20 3.86
N PRO A 6 3.90 -9.08 4.35
CA PRO A 6 2.84 -8.66 5.27
C PRO A 6 3.37 -8.09 6.58
N LEU A 7 4.44 -8.67 7.13
CA LEU A 7 5.03 -8.17 8.38
C LEU A 7 5.58 -6.76 8.22
N LEU A 8 6.26 -6.47 7.10
CA LEU A 8 6.78 -5.13 6.78
C LEU A 8 5.65 -4.10 6.58
N MET A 9 4.53 -4.51 5.98
CA MET A 9 3.35 -3.64 5.84
C MET A 9 2.67 -3.33 7.19
N LEU A 10 2.61 -4.32 8.09
CA LEU A 10 2.11 -4.13 9.45
C LEU A 10 3.03 -3.22 10.27
N GLU A 11 4.35 -3.41 10.21
CA GLU A 11 5.30 -2.49 10.85
C GLU A 11 5.11 -1.05 10.36
N PHE A 12 4.98 -0.84 9.05
CA PHE A 12 4.75 0.49 8.49
C PHE A 12 3.43 1.11 8.97
N TYR A 13 2.36 0.31 9.06
CA TYR A 13 1.09 0.73 9.65
C TYR A 13 1.24 1.13 11.13
N PHE A 14 1.95 0.34 11.94
CA PHE A 14 2.18 0.67 13.35
C PHE A 14 2.98 1.95 13.53
N VAL A 15 4.01 2.17 12.70
CA VAL A 15 4.77 3.43 12.69
C VAL A 15 3.85 4.60 12.33
N LEU A 16 3.05 4.48 11.26
CA LEU A 16 2.08 5.52 10.87
C LEU A 16 1.02 5.78 11.95
N SER A 17 0.54 4.73 12.62
CA SER A 17 -0.43 4.81 13.72
C SER A 17 0.15 5.38 15.01
N ALA A 18 1.48 5.34 15.18
CA ALA A 18 2.15 5.97 16.31
C ALA A 18 2.35 7.48 16.07
N VAL A 19 2.70 7.88 14.84
CA VAL A 19 2.95 9.29 14.48
C VAL A 19 1.69 10.06 14.08
N ASN A 20 0.63 9.36 13.68
CA ASN A 20 -0.69 9.91 13.37
C ASN A 20 -1.77 9.04 14.01
N LYS A 21 -2.92 9.63 14.30
CA LYS A 21 -4.16 8.84 14.49
C LYS A 21 -4.50 8.22 13.14
N ALA A 22 -3.83 7.12 12.79
CA ALA A 22 -4.08 6.40 11.56
C ALA A 22 -5.54 5.98 11.54
N ASP A 23 -6.26 6.45 10.53
CA ASP A 23 -7.66 6.13 10.38
C ASP A 23 -7.80 4.61 10.21
N SER A 24 -8.75 3.98 10.92
CA SER A 24 -8.96 2.53 10.86
C SER A 24 -9.24 2.05 9.43
N GLY A 25 -9.65 2.94 8.53
CA GLY A 25 -9.76 2.67 7.10
C GLY A 25 -8.45 2.28 6.41
N ILE A 26 -7.30 2.83 6.81
CA ILE A 26 -5.99 2.49 6.21
C ILE A 26 -5.62 1.03 6.52
N PHE A 27 -5.92 0.55 7.73
CA PHE A 27 -5.67 -0.84 8.12
C PHE A 27 -6.36 -1.83 7.17
N TRP A 28 -7.67 -1.65 6.95
CA TRP A 28 -8.46 -2.52 6.09
C TRP A 28 -8.01 -2.46 4.63
N ARG A 29 -7.59 -1.29 4.14
CA ARG A 29 -7.07 -1.10 2.77
C ARG A 29 -5.74 -1.83 2.57
N LEU A 30 -4.82 -1.72 3.53
CA LEU A 30 -3.56 -2.46 3.53
C LEU A 30 -3.77 -3.97 3.64
N MET A 31 -4.73 -4.40 4.47
CA MET A 31 -5.06 -5.82 4.64
C MET A 31 -5.68 -6.42 3.37
N ILE A 32 -6.61 -5.72 2.72
CA ILE A 32 -7.20 -6.17 1.45
C ILE A 32 -6.14 -6.19 0.34
N GLY A 33 -5.32 -5.14 0.23
CA GLY A 33 -4.26 -5.08 -0.78
C GLY A 33 -3.25 -6.23 -0.65
N THR A 34 -2.82 -6.55 0.57
CA THR A 34 -1.87 -7.65 0.81
C THR A 34 -2.52 -9.01 0.57
N LEU A 35 -3.79 -9.21 0.94
CA LEU A 35 -4.53 -10.43 0.60
C LEU A 35 -4.66 -10.63 -0.91
N VAL A 36 -5.08 -9.60 -1.67
CA VAL A 36 -5.20 -9.67 -3.13
C VAL A 36 -3.84 -9.96 -3.78
N MET A 37 -2.79 -9.32 -3.29
CA MET A 37 -1.43 -9.54 -3.80
C MET A 37 -0.94 -10.98 -3.57
N LEU A 38 -1.15 -11.51 -2.35
CA LEU A 38 -0.70 -12.85 -2.00
C LEU A 38 -1.56 -13.95 -2.65
N VAL A 39 -2.88 -13.78 -2.67
CA VAL A 39 -3.80 -14.73 -3.29
C VAL A 39 -3.60 -14.74 -4.81
N GLY A 40 -3.43 -13.57 -5.43
CA GLY A 40 -3.13 -13.48 -6.86
C GLY A 40 -1.81 -14.15 -7.24
N GLY A 41 -0.74 -13.89 -6.48
CA GLY A 41 0.55 -14.54 -6.67
C GLY A 41 0.49 -16.06 -6.46
N TYR A 42 -0.13 -16.49 -5.37
CA TYR A 42 -0.25 -17.92 -5.04
C TYR A 42 -1.10 -18.68 -6.07
N LEU A 43 -2.23 -18.13 -6.52
CA LEU A 43 -3.06 -18.78 -7.53
C LEU A 43 -2.35 -18.88 -8.88
N GLY A 44 -1.51 -17.90 -9.23
CA GLY A 44 -0.68 -17.92 -10.44
C GLY A 44 0.47 -18.93 -10.37
N GLU A 45 1.06 -19.12 -9.19
CA GLU A 45 2.12 -20.13 -8.93
C GLU A 45 1.56 -21.55 -8.81
N ALA A 46 0.38 -21.70 -8.21
CA ALA A 46 -0.31 -22.98 -8.05
C ALA A 46 -0.98 -23.48 -9.35
N GLY A 47 -0.92 -22.70 -10.43
CA GLY A 47 -1.46 -23.08 -11.75
C GLY A 47 -2.99 -23.08 -11.84
N TYR A 48 -3.69 -22.57 -10.82
CA TYR A 48 -5.15 -22.42 -10.85
C TYR A 48 -5.60 -21.33 -11.84
N ILE A 49 -4.75 -20.33 -12.06
CA ILE A 49 -4.93 -19.29 -13.09
C ILE A 49 -3.64 -19.16 -13.91
N ASN A 50 -3.76 -18.57 -15.11
CA ASN A 50 -2.62 -18.27 -15.94
C ASN A 50 -1.60 -17.42 -15.15
N THR A 51 -0.32 -17.80 -15.15
CA THR A 51 0.74 -17.15 -14.37
C THR A 51 0.83 -15.65 -14.64
N THR A 52 0.60 -15.23 -15.89
CA THR A 52 0.55 -13.81 -16.27
C THR A 52 -0.65 -13.09 -15.63
N LEU A 53 -1.79 -13.76 -15.51
CA LEU A 53 -2.97 -13.22 -14.85
C LEU A 53 -2.73 -13.06 -13.33
N GLY A 54 -2.13 -14.06 -12.69
CA GLY A 54 -1.74 -13.98 -11.27
C GLY A 54 -0.74 -12.85 -11.01
N PHE A 55 0.20 -12.64 -11.93
CA PHE A 55 1.13 -11.51 -11.88
C PHE A 55 0.41 -10.15 -12.00
N ILE A 56 -0.53 -10.00 -12.94
CA ILE A 56 -1.32 -8.76 -13.09
C ILE A 56 -2.14 -8.47 -11.83
N ILE A 57 -2.77 -9.48 -11.23
CA ILE A 57 -3.53 -9.34 -9.99
C ILE A 57 -2.60 -8.94 -8.83
N GLY A 58 -1.43 -9.56 -8.73
CA GLY A 58 -0.40 -9.19 -7.77
C GLY A 58 0.03 -7.73 -7.90
N MET A 59 0.30 -7.29 -9.12
CA MET A 59 0.66 -5.91 -9.43
C MET A 59 -0.48 -4.92 -9.14
N ALA A 60 -1.73 -5.29 -9.40
CA ALA A 60 -2.90 -4.47 -9.09
C ALA A 60 -3.06 -4.26 -7.57
N GLY A 61 -2.91 -5.32 -6.77
CA GLY A 61 -2.93 -5.23 -5.31
C GLY A 61 -1.80 -4.34 -4.76
N TRP A 62 -0.61 -4.44 -5.36
CA TRP A 62 0.53 -3.59 -5.00
C TRP A 62 0.31 -2.10 -5.35
N VAL A 63 -0.17 -1.79 -6.56
CA VAL A 63 -0.50 -0.41 -6.97
C VAL A 63 -1.62 0.17 -6.10
N TYR A 64 -2.61 -0.65 -5.72
CA TYR A 64 -3.68 -0.23 -4.82
C TYR A 64 -3.15 0.18 -3.43
N ILE A 65 -2.25 -0.62 -2.85
CA ILE A 65 -1.57 -0.29 -1.58
C ILE A 65 -0.85 1.07 -1.69
N LEU A 66 -0.06 1.27 -2.75
CA LEU A 66 0.65 2.53 -2.96
C LEU A 66 -0.32 3.71 -3.08
N TYR A 67 -1.36 3.55 -3.91
CA TYR A 67 -2.38 4.58 -4.08
C TYR A 67 -3.05 4.94 -2.76
N GLU A 68 -3.35 3.97 -1.90
CA GLU A 68 -4.02 4.24 -0.61
C GLU A 68 -3.10 4.90 0.42
N VAL A 69 -1.84 4.48 0.47
CA VAL A 69 -0.82 5.10 1.34
C VAL A 69 -0.61 6.56 0.93
N PHE A 70 -0.46 6.84 -0.37
CA PHE A 70 -0.25 8.19 -0.87
C PHE A 70 -1.56 9.03 -0.93
N SER A 71 -2.72 8.48 -1.27
CA SER A 71 -3.97 9.27 -1.37
C SER A 71 -4.72 9.45 -0.04
N GLY A 72 -4.49 8.57 0.94
CA GLY A 72 -5.21 8.55 2.22
C GLY A 72 -4.82 9.69 3.16
N GLU A 73 -3.69 9.55 3.86
CA GLU A 73 -3.22 10.53 4.87
C GLU A 73 -1.79 11.00 4.64
N ALA A 74 -0.88 10.11 4.21
CA ALA A 74 0.52 10.46 4.02
C ALA A 74 0.71 11.41 2.83
N GLY A 75 0.07 11.18 1.69
CA GLY A 75 0.18 12.13 0.57
C GLY A 75 -0.80 13.30 0.63
N LYS A 76 -1.88 13.25 1.43
CA LYS A 76 -2.58 14.49 1.82
C LYS A 76 -1.67 15.40 2.66
N ARG A 77 -0.88 14.83 3.57
CA ARG A 77 0.14 15.57 4.33
C ARG A 77 1.35 15.97 3.48
N ALA A 78 1.81 15.14 2.54
CA ALA A 78 2.86 15.51 1.59
C ALA A 78 2.42 16.65 0.65
N ALA A 79 1.15 16.62 0.21
CA ALA A 79 0.54 17.71 -0.56
C ALA A 79 0.36 18.97 0.31
N LYS A 80 0.02 18.82 1.60
CA LYS A 80 -0.06 19.95 2.56
C LYS A 80 1.31 20.47 3.00
N SER A 81 2.36 19.64 2.93
CA SER A 81 3.76 20.02 3.05
C SER A 81 4.36 20.42 1.70
N GLY A 82 3.51 20.70 0.70
CA GLY A 82 3.90 21.39 -0.53
C GLY A 82 4.54 22.73 -0.18
N ASN A 83 5.86 22.70 -0.06
CA ASN A 83 6.80 23.79 -0.28
C ASN A 83 6.26 25.22 -0.19
N LYS A 84 5.82 25.65 1.00
CA LYS A 84 5.81 27.09 1.32
C LYS A 84 7.22 27.69 1.50
N ALA A 85 8.28 26.89 1.29
CA ALA A 85 9.65 27.35 1.22
C ALA A 85 10.12 27.72 -0.21
N LEU A 86 9.41 27.33 -1.28
CA LEU A 86 9.85 27.59 -2.67
C LEU A 86 8.91 28.45 -3.53
N VAL A 87 7.80 28.98 -3.00
CA VAL A 87 6.92 29.94 -3.71
C VAL A 87 7.04 31.35 -3.12
N LYS A 88 8.26 31.75 -2.74
CA LYS A 88 8.58 33.15 -2.44
C LYS A 88 10.03 33.49 -2.79
N ARG A 89 10.41 33.31 -4.05
CA ARG A 89 11.49 34.07 -4.70
C ARG A 89 11.49 33.84 -6.20
N GLY A 90 11.22 34.90 -6.95
CA GLY A 90 11.11 34.92 -8.41
C GLY A 90 9.99 35.87 -8.80
#